data_AF-A0A5M9H0R6-F1
#
_entry.id   AF-A0A5M9H0R6-F1
#
_cell.length_a   1.000
_cell.length_b   1.000
_cell.length_c   1.000
_cell.angle_alpha   90.00
_cell.angle_beta   90.00
_cell.angle_gamma   90.00
#
_symmetry.space_group_name_H-M   'P 1'
#
loop_
_entity.id
_entity.type
_entity.pdbx_description
1 polymer ?
#
loop_
_entity_poly.entity_id
_entity_poly.type
_entity_poly.pdbx_seq_one_letter_code
_entity_poly.pdbx_strand_id
1 'polypeptide(L)' 'MCVLCHDTGIIRKETYPGVIETHGCNCEVAKQQQAENEKRWQAWLIKFELMKQELQHNKQQKVS' A
#
# COMPACT_ATOMS: atom_id res chain seq x y z
N MET A 1 -2.81 -21.71 -6.26
CA MET A 1 -1.34 -21.66 -6.31
C MET A 1 -0.82 -21.25 -7.68
N CYS A 2 -0.56 -19.95 -7.84
CA CYS A 2 0.16 -19.39 -8.96
C CYS A 2 1.62 -19.86 -8.95
N VAL A 3 2.08 -20.48 -10.03
CA VAL A 3 3.44 -21.05 -10.13
C VAL A 3 4.53 -19.98 -10.07
N LEU A 4 4.25 -18.76 -10.52
CA LEU A 4 5.25 -17.69 -10.58
C LEU A 4 5.51 -17.01 -9.23
N CYS A 5 4.46 -16.84 -8.42
CA CYS A 5 4.55 -16.08 -7.17
C CYS A 5 4.20 -16.91 -5.93
N HIS A 6 3.84 -18.19 -6.07
CA HIS A 6 3.42 -19.06 -4.98
C HIS A 6 2.30 -18.43 -4.11
N ASP A 7 1.31 -17.83 -4.77
CA ASP A 7 0.19 -17.08 -4.17
C ASP A 7 0.59 -15.87 -3.29
N THR A 8 1.84 -15.41 -3.33
CA THR A 8 2.25 -14.20 -2.60
C THR A 8 1.86 -12.91 -3.31
N GLY A 9 1.51 -12.98 -4.60
CA GLY A 9 1.25 -11.82 -5.46
C GLY A 9 2.51 -11.08 -5.91
N ILE A 10 3.71 -11.50 -5.48
CA ILE A 10 5.00 -10.88 -5.77
C ILE A 10 5.94 -11.92 -6.39
N ILE A 11 6.57 -11.56 -7.51
CA ILE A 11 7.60 -12.36 -8.16
C ILE A 11 8.96 -11.83 -7.73
N ARG A 12 9.84 -12.72 -7.26
CA ARG A 12 11.23 -12.41 -6.92
C ARG A 12 12.14 -13.26 -7.78
N LYS A 13 13.05 -12.62 -8.50
CA LYS A 13 14.02 -13.30 -9.38
C LYS A 13 15.41 -12.75 -9.11
N GLU A 14 16.34 -13.61 -8.72
CA GLU A 14 17.75 -13.23 -8.62
C GLU A 14 18.33 -13.05 -10.04
N THR A 15 18.90 -11.88 -10.32
CA THR A 15 19.51 -11.55 -11.62
C THR A 15 21.03 -11.67 -11.58
N TYR A 16 21.63 -11.33 -10.44
CA TYR A 16 23.04 -11.52 -10.10
C TYR A 16 23.15 -11.92 -8.62
N PRO A 17 24.26 -12.52 -8.16
CA PRO A 17 24.44 -12.86 -6.75
C PRO A 17 24.13 -11.68 -5.83
N GLY A 18 23.06 -11.80 -5.03
CA GLY A 18 22.60 -10.77 -4.10
C GLY A 18 21.72 -9.66 -4.71
N VAL A 19 21.44 -9.69 -6.02
CA VAL A 19 20.55 -8.73 -6.71
C VAL A 19 19.25 -9.42 -7.09
N ILE A 20 18.16 -9.05 -6.41
CA ILE A 20 16.83 -9.61 -6.62
C ILE A 20 15.93 -8.56 -7.29
N GLU A 21 15.51 -8.88 -8.51
CA GLU A 21 14.45 -8.16 -9.19
C GLU A 21 13.09 -8.57 -8.60
N THR A 22 12.29 -7.58 -8.22
CA THR A 22 10.98 -7.79 -7.58
C THR A 22 9.89 -7.11 -8.39
N HIS A 23 8.89 -7.88 -8.82
CA HIS A 23 7.76 -7.41 -9.64
C HIS A 23 6.42 -7.88 -9.08
N GLY A 24 5.35 -7.16 -9.39
CA GLY A 24 3.99 -7.62 -9.13
C GLY A 24 3.61 -8.80 -10.04
N CYS A 25 2.87 -9.76 -9.51
CA CYS A 25 2.22 -10.79 -10.32
C CYS A 25 0.87 -10.29 -10.85
N ASN A 26 0.36 -10.92 -11.91
CA ASN A 26 -0.97 -10.62 -12.47
C ASN A 26 -2.02 -11.71 -12.15
N CYS A 27 -1.72 -12.59 -11.18
CA CYS A 27 -2.65 -13.63 -10.76
C CYS A 27 -3.83 -13.08 -9.95
N GLU A 28 -4.85 -13.90 -9.74
CA GLU A 28 -6.07 -13.48 -9.01
C GLU A 28 -5.78 -13.00 -7.59
N VAL A 29 -4.87 -13.67 -6.88
CA VAL A 29 -4.45 -13.25 -5.53
C VAL A 29 -3.82 -11.85 -5.55
N ALA A 30 -2.96 -11.57 -6.54
CA ALA A 30 -2.34 -10.25 -6.69
C ALA A 30 -3.37 -9.15 -6.98
N LYS A 31 -4.36 -9.44 -7.84
CA LYS A 31 -5.45 -8.50 -8.15
C LYS A 31 -6.32 -8.21 -6.92
N GLN A 32 -6.65 -9.23 -6.14
CA GLN A 32 -7.42 -9.07 -4.90
C GLN A 32 -6.65 -8.24 -3.87
N GLN A 33 -5.36 -8.54 -3.69
CA GLN A 33 -4.48 -7.74 -2.82
C GLN A 33 -4.38 -6.29 -3.29
N GLN A 34 -4.25 -6.04 -4.59
CA GLN A 34 -4.21 -4.69 -5.14
C GLN A 34 -5.51 -3.93 -4.86
N ALA A 35 -6.67 -4.55 -5.07
CA ALA A 35 -7.96 -3.96 -4.78
C ALA A 35 -8.16 -3.67 -3.28
N GLU A 36 -7.68 -4.55 -2.41
CA GLU A 36 -7.74 -4.34 -0.95
C GLU A 36 -6.80 -3.22 -0.50
N ASN A 37 -5.58 -3.19 -1.04
CA ASN A 37 -4.61 -2.14 -0.76
C ASN A 37 -5.12 -0.77 -1.21
N GLU A 38 -5.77 -0.69 -2.36
CA GLU A 38 -6.40 0.55 -2.83
C GLU A 38 -7.48 1.03 -1.86
N LYS A 39 -8.36 0.13 -1.38
CA LYS A 39 -9.37 0.47 -0.35
C LYS A 39 -8.71 1.00 0.93
N ARG A 40 -7.64 0.34 1.40
CA ARG A 40 -6.89 0.77 2.59
C ARG A 40 -6.23 2.13 2.38
N TRP A 41 -5.69 2.38 1.19
CA TRP A 41 -5.07 3.64 0.81
C TRP A 41 -6.08 4.79 0.81
N GLN A 42 -7.24 4.61 0.19
CA GLN A 42 -8.31 5.62 0.20
C GLN A 42 -8.80 5.93 1.62
N ALA A 43 -8.99 4.90 2.45
CA ALA A 43 -9.37 5.08 3.86
C ALA A 43 -8.30 5.86 4.65
N TRP A 44 -7.01 5.58 4.39
CA TRP A 44 -5.91 6.30 5.00
C TRP A 44 -5.88 7.77 4.58
N LEU A 45 -6.12 8.09 3.31
CA LEU A 45 -6.17 9.47 2.81
C LEU A 45 -7.28 10.29 3.49
N ILE A 46 -8.47 9.72 3.66
CA ILE A 46 -9.57 10.38 4.38
C ILE A 46 -9.17 10.66 5.83
N LYS A 47 -8.63 9.66 6.52
CA LYS A 47 -8.17 9.82 7.90
C LYS A 47 -7.09 10.89 8.01
N PHE A 48 -6.14 10.89 7.08
CA PHE A 48 -5.06 11.86 7.05
C PHE A 48 -5.58 13.29 6.88
N GLU A 49 -6.56 13.51 6.01
CA GLU A 49 -7.15 14.85 5.84
C GLU A 49 -7.90 15.33 7.09
N LEU A 50 -8.64 14.43 7.76
CA LEU A 50 -9.28 14.75 9.04
C LEU A 50 -8.25 15.15 10.11
N MET A 51 -7.14 14.42 10.20
CA MET A 51 -6.05 14.75 11.13
C MET A 51 -5.44 16.13 10.83
N LYS A 52 -5.30 16.51 9.55
CA LYS A 52 -4.83 17.86 9.18
C LYS A 52 -5.79 18.95 9.65
N GLN A 53 -7.09 18.76 9.46
CA GLN A 53 -8.11 19.71 9.88
C GLN A 53 -8.13 19.87 11.41
N GLU A 54 -8.06 18.76 12.15
CA GLU A 54 -7.99 18.78 13.61
C GLU A 54 -6.75 19.56 14.10
N LEU A 55 -5.58 19.31 13.49
CA LEU A 55 -4.36 20.05 13.82
C LEU A 55 -4.49 21.55 13.56
N GLN A 56 -5.16 21.96 12.48
CA GLN A 56 -5.42 23.38 12.18
C GLN A 56 -6.35 24.01 13.21
N HIS A 57 -7.45 23.35 13.54
CA HIS A 57 -8.40 23.81 14.55
C HIS A 57 -7.74 23.97 15.94
N ASN A 58 -6.95 22.98 16.35
CA ASN A 58 -6.24 23.01 17.64
C ASN A 58 -5.19 24.13 17.71
N LYS A 59 -4.59 24.51 16.56
CA LYS A 59 -3.70 25.68 16.51
C LYS A 59 -4.48 26.99 16.68
N GLN A 60 -5.64 27.12 16.06
CA GLN A 60 -6.48 28.31 16.17
C GLN A 60 -7.02 28.51 17.59
N GLN A 61 -7.48 27.44 18.24
CA GLN A 61 -7.97 27.50 19.63
C GLN A 61 -6.90 27.93 20.65
N LYS A 62 -5.63 27.61 20.41
CA LYS A 62 -4.52 28.02 21.29
C LYS A 62 -4.11 29.49 21.15
N VAL A 63 -4.60 30.18 20.12
CA VAL A 63 -4.28 31.59 19.83
C VAL A 63 -5.41 32.54 20.29
N SER A 64 -6.61 32.00 20.56
CA SER A 64 -7.73 32.69 21.22
C SER A 64 -7.54 32.77 22.73
#